data_AF-A0A9D8E9B3-F1
#
_entry.id   AF-A0A9D8E9B3-F1
#
_cell.length_a   1.000
_cell.length_b   1.000
_cell.length_c   1.000
_cell.angle_alpha   90.00
_cell.angle_beta   90.00
_cell.angle_gamma   90.00
#
_symmetry.space_group_name_H-M   'P 1'
#
loop_
_entity.id
_entity.type
_entity.pdbx_description
1 polymer ?
#
loop_
_entity_poly.entity_id
_entity_poly.type
_entity_poly.pdbx_seq_one_letter_code
_entity_poly.pdbx_strand_id
1 'polypeptide(L)'
;MSGHLGVVAAIDALFERVAADPGACGDEMLSTWLQDTLGGLEPPVDRALAREVRRAARLAGRLARYWNDPERAARLPADWRQAVDAALGSTGWAPSLQAALLGLESEPSAALFEEVRRRWPQVHFAPWMEGVTFEEWRAAR
;
A
#
# COMPACT_ATOMS: atom_id res chain seq x y z
N MET A 1 -6.22 -13.76 4.78
CA MET A 1 -4.97 -13.23 5.37
C MET A 1 -5.37 -12.08 6.28
N SER A 2 -5.35 -12.29 7.59
CA SER A 2 -5.59 -11.25 8.60
C SER A 2 -4.28 -10.51 8.94
N GLY A 3 -4.39 -9.34 9.58
CA GLY A 3 -3.23 -8.56 10.06
C GLY A 3 -2.54 -7.67 9.02
N HIS A 4 -1.29 -7.29 9.32
CA HIS A 4 -0.53 -6.30 8.55
C HIS A 4 -0.32 -6.70 7.08
N LEU A 5 0.00 -7.97 6.80
CA LEU A 5 0.17 -8.47 5.44
C LEU A 5 -1.14 -8.39 4.64
N GLY A 6 -2.28 -8.65 5.29
CA GLY A 6 -3.61 -8.48 4.71
C GLY A 6 -3.88 -7.03 4.32
N VAL A 7 -3.50 -6.06 5.18
CA VAL A 7 -3.61 -4.63 4.88
C VAL A 7 -2.73 -4.22 3.70
N VAL A 8 -1.49 -4.72 3.66
CA VAL A 8 -0.57 -4.45 2.53
C VAL A 8 -1.21 -4.90 1.21
N ALA A 9 -1.75 -6.13 1.16
CA ALA A 9 -2.45 -6.65 -0.01
C ALA A 9 -3.73 -5.85 -0.34
N ALA A 10 -4.49 -5.42 0.68
CA ALA A 10 -5.70 -4.63 0.48
C ALA A 10 -5.41 -3.23 -0.10
N ILE A 11 -4.27 -2.62 0.26
CA ILE A 11 -3.83 -1.35 -0.32
C ILE A 11 -3.42 -1.53 -1.79
N ASP A 12 -2.64 -2.58 -2.10
CA ASP A 12 -2.26 -2.88 -3.49
C ASP A 12 -3.52 -3.11 -4.35
N ALA A 13 -4.47 -3.92 -3.86
CA ALA A 13 -5.72 -4.19 -4.55
C ALA A 13 -6.60 -2.95 -4.75
N LEU A 14 -6.60 -2.01 -3.79
CA LEU A 14 -7.29 -0.73 -3.93
C LEU A 14 -6.70 0.09 -5.07
N PHE A 15 -5.37 0.24 -5.11
CA PHE A 15 -4.71 1.02 -6.15
C PHE A 15 -4.84 0.37 -7.54
N GLU A 16 -4.72 -0.95 -7.62
CA GLU A 16 -4.98 -1.70 -8.85
C GLU A 16 -6.40 -1.45 -9.37
N ARG A 17 -7.41 -1.58 -8.51
CA ARG A 17 -8.81 -1.33 -8.87
C ARG A 17 -9.03 0.10 -9.36
N VAL A 18 -8.46 1.09 -8.67
CA VAL A 18 -8.60 2.50 -9.05
C VAL A 18 -7.85 2.83 -10.34
N ALA A 19 -6.70 2.21 -10.58
CA ALA A 19 -5.99 2.38 -11.85
C ALA A 19 -6.76 1.74 -13.02
N ALA A 20 -7.44 0.62 -12.80
CA ALA A 20 -8.23 -0.07 -13.83
C ALA A 20 -9.49 0.72 -14.23
N ASP A 21 -10.17 1.34 -13.26
CA ASP A 21 -11.33 2.20 -13.52
C ASP A 21 -11.32 3.43 -12.59
N PRO A 22 -10.61 4.51 -12.99
CA PRO A 22 -10.54 5.74 -12.21
C PRO A 22 -11.90 6.42 -12.02
N GLY A 23 -12.81 6.26 -12.99
CA GLY A 23 -14.13 6.88 -13.00
C GLY A 23 -15.09 6.25 -12.00
N ALA A 24 -14.92 4.96 -11.69
CA ALA A 24 -15.71 4.26 -10.66
C ALA A 24 -15.26 4.55 -9.21
N CYS A 25 -14.13 5.25 -9.02
CA CYS A 25 -13.62 5.57 -7.68
C CYS A 25 -14.34 6.77 -7.06
N GLY A 26 -15.54 6.52 -6.52
CA GLY A 26 -16.32 7.49 -5.75
C GLY A 26 -16.12 7.41 -4.23
N ASP A 27 -16.68 8.37 -3.49
CA ASP A 27 -16.61 8.44 -2.03
C ASP A 27 -17.21 7.20 -1.35
N GLU A 28 -18.30 6.65 -1.92
CA GLU A 28 -18.95 5.44 -1.41
C GLU A 28 -17.99 4.24 -1.49
N MET A 29 -17.34 4.02 -2.63
CA MET A 29 -16.35 2.95 -2.80
C MET A 29 -15.22 3.07 -1.77
N LEU A 30 -14.67 4.27 -1.56
CA LEU A 30 -13.59 4.48 -0.61
C LEU A 30 -14.05 4.30 0.84
N SER A 31 -15.27 4.73 1.16
CA SER A 31 -15.88 4.54 2.49
C SER A 31 -16.10 3.06 2.79
N THR A 32 -16.69 2.32 1.86
CA THR A 32 -16.88 0.87 1.98
C THR A 32 -15.55 0.14 2.14
N TRP A 33 -14.57 0.44 1.29
CA TRP A 33 -13.24 -0.17 1.41
C TRP A 33 -12.59 0.13 2.77
N LEU A 34 -12.72 1.35 3.29
CA LEU A 34 -12.21 1.72 4.62
C LEU A 34 -12.91 0.94 5.73
N GLN A 35 -14.23 0.83 5.68
CA GLN A 35 -15.02 0.09 6.66
C GLN A 35 -14.66 -1.39 6.65
N ASP A 36 -14.60 -2.00 5.47
CA ASP A 36 -14.27 -3.43 5.31
C ASP A 36 -12.85 -3.72 5.77
N THR A 37 -11.88 -2.90 5.34
CA THR A 37 -10.46 -3.10 5.68
C THR A 37 -10.22 -2.93 7.18
N LEU A 38 -10.81 -1.92 7.83
CA LEU A 38 -10.66 -1.73 9.27
C LEU A 38 -11.49 -2.73 10.08
N GLY A 39 -12.66 -3.13 9.60
CA GLY A 39 -13.54 -4.13 10.24
C GLY A 39 -12.96 -5.55 10.19
N GLY A 40 -12.08 -5.84 9.23
CA GLY A 40 -11.34 -7.10 9.14
C GLY A 40 -10.12 -7.20 10.06
N LEU A 41 -9.79 -6.16 10.83
CA LEU A 41 -8.67 -6.16 11.78
C LEU A 41 -9.11 -6.62 13.18
N GLU A 42 -8.25 -7.37 13.85
CA GLU A 42 -8.50 -7.81 15.22
C GLU A 42 -8.52 -6.61 16.20
N PRO A 43 -9.53 -6.51 17.08
CA PRO A 43 -9.54 -5.51 18.14
C PRO A 43 -8.53 -5.83 19.26
N PRO A 44 -7.86 -4.81 19.84
CA PRO A 44 -7.95 -3.40 19.51
C PRO A 44 -7.16 -3.05 18.24
N VAL A 45 -7.77 -2.29 17.33
CA VAL A 45 -7.11 -1.87 16.09
C VAL A 45 -5.94 -0.95 16.40
N ASP A 46 -4.75 -1.32 15.93
CA ASP A 46 -3.54 -0.50 16.02
C ASP A 46 -3.77 0.87 15.35
N ARG A 47 -3.52 1.95 16.10
CA ARG A 47 -3.76 3.32 15.66
C ARG A 47 -2.83 3.75 14.51
N ALA A 48 -1.59 3.28 14.50
CA ALA A 48 -0.63 3.54 13.44
C ALA A 48 -1.06 2.81 12.15
N LEU A 49 -1.45 1.54 12.25
CA LEU A 49 -1.96 0.78 11.10
C LEU A 49 -3.22 1.43 10.52
N ALA A 50 -4.19 1.78 11.38
CA ALA A 50 -5.42 2.45 10.95
C ALA A 50 -5.17 3.81 10.30
N ARG A 51 -4.11 4.52 10.68
CA ARG A 51 -3.71 5.79 10.03
C ARG A 51 -3.20 5.55 8.62
N GLU A 52 -2.42 4.48 8.38
CA GLU A 52 -1.95 4.14 7.04
C GLU A 52 -3.10 3.68 6.13
N VAL A 53 -4.06 2.91 6.64
CA VAL A 53 -5.28 2.55 5.91
C VAL A 53 -6.05 3.80 5.45
N ARG A 54 -6.27 4.77 6.35
CA ARG A 54 -6.92 6.05 6.00
C ARG A 54 -6.09 6.89 5.02
N ARG A 55 -4.76 6.82 5.11
CA ARG A 55 -3.85 7.48 4.16
C ARG A 55 -3.97 6.86 2.77
N ALA A 56 -4.02 5.53 2.67
CA ALA A 56 -4.19 4.82 1.41
C ALA A 56 -5.50 5.21 0.71
N ALA A 57 -6.64 5.27 1.41
CA ALA A 57 -7.91 5.72 0.82
C ALA A 57 -7.83 7.15 0.24
N ARG A 58 -7.18 8.08 0.95
CA ARG A 58 -6.98 9.46 0.45
C ARG A 58 -6.11 9.50 -0.80
N LEU A 59 -5.08 8.64 -0.86
CA LEU A 59 -4.21 8.53 -2.03
C LEU A 59 -4.92 7.87 -3.20
N ALA A 60 -5.78 6.88 -2.97
CA ALA A 60 -6.63 6.27 -3.98
C ALA A 60 -7.55 7.33 -4.63
N GLY A 61 -8.20 8.19 -3.83
CA GLY A 61 -8.98 9.31 -4.37
C GLY A 61 -8.15 10.36 -5.12
N ARG A 62 -6.84 10.49 -4.84
CA ARG A 62 -5.93 11.31 -5.65
C ARG A 62 -5.55 10.62 -6.96
N LEU A 63 -5.26 9.31 -6.92
CA LEU A 63 -4.96 8.49 -8.09
C LEU A 63 -6.13 8.52 -9.08
N ALA A 64 -7.35 8.32 -8.59
CA ALA A 64 -8.58 8.40 -9.37
C ALA A 64 -8.71 9.74 -10.08
N ARG A 65 -8.64 10.85 -9.32
CA ARG A 65 -8.74 12.21 -9.88
C ARG A 65 -7.64 12.52 -10.90
N TYR A 66 -6.43 11.98 -10.69
CA TYR A 66 -5.33 12.20 -11.62
C TYR A 66 -5.60 11.53 -12.96
N TRP A 67 -6.11 10.29 -12.97
CA TRP A 67 -6.35 9.52 -14.19
C TRP A 67 -7.73 9.70 -14.81
N ASN A 68 -8.69 10.25 -14.08
CA ASN A 68 -9.99 10.65 -14.61
C ASN A 68 -9.94 11.98 -15.40
N ASP A 69 -8.77 12.64 -15.43
CA ASP A 69 -8.50 13.79 -16.28
C ASP A 69 -8.40 13.35 -17.75
N PRO A 70 -9.28 13.83 -18.65
CA PRO A 70 -9.26 13.44 -20.07
C PRO A 70 -7.92 13.67 -20.78
N GLU A 71 -7.15 14.68 -20.36
CA GLU A 71 -5.84 14.98 -20.96
C GLU A 71 -4.77 13.92 -20.60
N ARG A 72 -4.99 13.21 -19.49
CA ARG A 72 -4.06 12.21 -18.95
C ARG A 72 -4.54 10.78 -19.19
N ALA A 73 -5.85 10.55 -19.25
CA ALA A 73 -6.44 9.22 -19.42
C ALA A 73 -5.85 8.45 -20.61
N ALA A 74 -5.55 9.13 -21.71
CA ALA A 74 -4.91 8.53 -22.90
C ALA A 74 -3.48 7.99 -22.65
N ARG A 75 -2.84 8.38 -21.54
CA ARG A 75 -1.48 7.97 -21.14
C ARG A 75 -1.47 7.05 -19.93
N LEU A 76 -2.63 6.58 -19.48
CA LEU A 76 -2.76 5.65 -18.37
C LEU A 76 -1.97 4.36 -18.69
N PRO A 77 -0.95 4.00 -17.88
CA PRO A 77 -0.22 2.76 -18.09
C PRO A 77 -1.09 1.52 -17.84
N ALA A 78 -0.82 0.43 -18.56
CA ALA A 78 -1.48 -0.85 -18.33
C ALA A 78 -1.08 -1.49 -16.99
N ASP A 79 0.15 -1.24 -16.52
CA ASP A 79 0.59 -1.65 -15.19
C ASP A 79 0.17 -0.61 -14.15
N TRP A 80 -0.70 -1.02 -13.21
CA TRP A 80 -1.19 -0.15 -12.16
C TRP A 80 -0.06 0.45 -11.30
N ARG A 81 1.08 -0.25 -11.18
CA ARG A 81 2.22 0.25 -10.40
C ARG A 81 2.81 1.50 -11.05
N GLN A 82 2.96 1.47 -12.37
CA GLN A 82 3.41 2.63 -13.15
C GLN A 82 2.37 3.77 -13.09
N ALA A 83 1.08 3.44 -13.05
CA ALA A 83 0.01 4.42 -12.86
C ALA A 83 0.10 5.11 -11.49
N VAL A 84 0.43 4.37 -10.42
CA VAL A 84 0.70 4.91 -9.07
C VAL A 84 1.96 5.78 -9.08
N ASP A 85 3.04 5.30 -9.69
CA ASP A 85 4.30 6.05 -9.78
C ASP A 85 4.11 7.41 -10.47
N ALA A 86 3.44 7.42 -11.63
CA ALA A 86 3.21 8.65 -12.39
C ALA A 86 2.27 9.63 -11.67
N ALA A 87 1.26 9.15 -10.95
CA ALA A 87 0.28 10.02 -10.28
C ALA A 87 0.72 10.49 -8.88
N LEU A 88 1.43 9.65 -8.14
CA LEU A 88 1.70 9.83 -6.71
C LEU A 88 3.19 9.76 -6.33
N GLY A 89 4.04 9.21 -7.20
CA GLY A 89 5.44 8.95 -6.90
C GLY A 89 5.63 8.10 -5.64
N SER A 90 6.73 8.35 -4.92
CA SER A 90 7.07 7.65 -3.67
C SER A 90 5.99 7.74 -2.58
N THR A 91 5.16 8.79 -2.61
CA THR A 91 4.08 8.98 -1.65
C THR A 91 3.00 7.89 -1.78
N GLY A 92 2.79 7.36 -2.98
CA GLY A 92 1.84 6.28 -3.25
C GLY A 92 2.18 5.00 -2.48
N TRP A 93 3.46 4.69 -2.36
CA TRP A 93 3.95 3.44 -1.77
C TRP A 93 4.10 3.50 -0.24
N ALA A 94 4.28 4.70 0.32
CA ALA A 94 4.56 4.89 1.72
C ALA A 94 3.58 4.20 2.70
N PRO A 95 2.25 4.21 2.51
CA PRO A 95 1.34 3.55 3.44
C PRO A 95 1.53 2.03 3.47
N SER A 96 1.71 1.41 2.30
CA SER A 96 1.93 -0.04 2.21
C SER A 96 3.30 -0.45 2.78
N LEU A 97 4.34 0.37 2.59
CA LEU A 97 5.64 0.15 3.23
C LEU A 97 5.53 0.27 4.75
N GLN A 98 4.85 1.30 5.25
CA GLN A 98 4.70 1.52 6.69
C GLN A 98 3.87 0.41 7.34
N ALA A 99 2.81 -0.07 6.69
CA ALA A 99 2.05 -1.22 7.17
C ALA A 99 2.91 -2.49 7.24
N ALA A 100 3.78 -2.72 6.24
CA ALA A 100 4.71 -3.84 6.25
C ALA A 100 5.75 -3.71 7.38
N LEU A 101 6.30 -2.51 7.61
CA LEU A 101 7.24 -2.24 8.72
C LEU A 101 6.61 -2.47 10.09
N LEU A 102 5.39 -1.94 10.33
CA LEU A 102 4.64 -2.16 11.57
C LEU A 102 4.40 -3.66 11.82
N GLY A 103 4.05 -4.40 10.77
CA GLY A 103 3.88 -5.84 10.85
C GLY A 103 5.20 -6.53 11.17
N LEU A 104 6.27 -6.18 10.48
CA LEU A 104 7.59 -6.79 10.68
C LEU A 104 8.13 -6.53 12.08
N GLU A 105 7.79 -5.40 12.71
CA GLU A 105 8.15 -5.07 14.08
C GLU A 105 7.32 -5.83 15.13
N SER A 106 6.02 -6.00 14.90
CA SER A 106 5.08 -6.59 15.87
C SER A 106 4.99 -8.12 15.77
N GLU A 107 4.95 -8.65 14.55
CA GLU A 107 4.87 -10.08 14.25
C GLU A 107 5.81 -10.40 13.08
N PRO A 108 7.13 -10.52 13.34
CA PRO A 108 8.11 -10.73 12.29
C PRO A 108 7.84 -12.00 11.48
N SER A 109 7.77 -11.85 10.16
CA SER A 109 7.66 -12.99 9.24
C SER A 109 8.47 -12.75 7.97
N ALA A 110 8.88 -13.84 7.32
CA ALA A 110 9.59 -13.78 6.05
C ALA A 110 8.77 -13.04 4.98
N ALA A 111 7.44 -13.21 4.96
CA ALA A 111 6.57 -12.51 4.03
C ALA A 111 6.59 -10.98 4.23
N LEU A 112 6.51 -10.51 5.48
CA LEU A 112 6.60 -9.07 5.77
C LEU A 112 7.99 -8.51 5.48
N PHE A 113 9.05 -9.28 5.75
CA PHE A 113 10.42 -8.91 5.40
C PHE A 113 10.56 -8.67 3.89
N GLU A 114 10.03 -9.59 3.08
CA GLU A 114 10.03 -9.45 1.62
C GLU A 114 9.19 -8.26 1.15
N GLU A 115 8.04 -7.99 1.76
CA GLU A 115 7.21 -6.84 1.40
C GLU A 115 7.88 -5.50 1.73
N VAL A 116 8.66 -5.42 2.83
CA VAL A 116 9.50 -4.25 3.15
C VAL A 116 10.61 -4.12 2.11
N ARG A 117 11.37 -5.19 1.87
CA ARG A 117 12.47 -5.21 0.89
C ARG A 117 12.02 -4.79 -0.50
N ARG A 118 10.85 -5.28 -0.93
CA ARG A 118 10.24 -4.98 -2.22
C ARG A 118 9.84 -3.53 -2.36
N ARG A 119 9.38 -2.87 -1.28
CA ARG A 119 8.79 -1.51 -1.29
C ARG A 119 9.75 -0.39 -0.92
N TRP A 120 10.84 -0.74 -0.24
CA TRP A 120 11.79 0.24 0.24
C TRP A 120 12.40 1.07 -0.90
N PRO A 121 12.83 0.50 -2.04
CA PRO A 121 13.38 1.29 -3.14
C PRO A 121 12.41 2.31 -3.74
N GLN A 122 11.10 2.04 -3.72
CA GLN A 122 10.06 2.91 -4.27
C GLN A 122 9.84 4.15 -3.41
N VAL A 123 10.15 4.06 -2.11
CA VAL A 123 10.00 5.17 -1.16
C VAL A 123 11.32 5.89 -0.92
N HIS A 124 12.40 5.13 -0.76
CA HIS A 124 13.70 5.63 -0.31
C HIS A 124 14.77 5.69 -1.41
N PHE A 125 14.50 5.17 -2.61
CA PHE A 125 15.44 5.16 -3.73
C PHE A 125 16.81 4.52 -3.41
N ALA A 126 16.81 3.56 -2.50
CA ALA A 126 17.97 2.77 -2.08
C ALA A 126 17.52 1.33 -1.79
N PRO A 127 18.41 0.32 -1.82
CA PRO A 127 18.05 -1.02 -1.37
C PRO A 127 17.91 -1.08 0.16
N TRP A 128 17.11 -2.02 0.65
CA TRP A 128 17.00 -2.34 2.08
C TRP A 128 17.67 -3.68 2.36
N MET A 129 18.67 -3.67 3.24
CA MET A 129 19.36 -4.87 3.73
C MET A 129 19.80 -5.80 2.58
N GLU A 130 20.51 -5.23 1.61
CA GLU A 130 20.98 -5.97 0.44
C GLU A 130 21.85 -7.17 0.87
N GLY A 131 21.52 -8.34 0.33
CA GLY A 131 22.21 -9.59 0.66
C GLY A 131 21.85 -10.23 2.01
N VAL A 132 20.99 -9.59 2.82
CA VAL A 132 20.57 -10.13 4.12
C VAL A 132 19.28 -10.93 3.96
N THR A 133 19.28 -12.15 4.49
CA THR A 133 18.10 -13.02 4.57
C THR A 133 17.23 -12.69 5.79
N PHE A 134 15.98 -13.14 5.79
CA PHE A 134 15.09 -13.00 6.95
C PHE A 134 15.69 -13.63 8.21
N GLU A 135 16.32 -14.81 8.11
CA GLU A 135 16.89 -15.50 9.27
C GLU A 135 18.11 -14.75 9.84
N GLU A 136 18.98 -14.20 8.98
CA GLU A 136 20.11 -13.38 9.41
C GLU A 136 19.63 -12.08 10.06
N TRP A 137 18.64 -11.42 9.46
CA TRP A 137 18.02 -10.23 10.04
C TRP A 137 17.39 -10.52 11.40
N ARG A 138 16.68 -11.65 11.53
CA ARG A 138 16.01 -12.05 12.76
C ARG A 138 17.01 -12.41 13.85
N ALA A 139 18.11 -13.07 13.50
CA ALA A 139 19.16 -13.46 14.44
C ALA A 139 19.96 -12.26 14.97
N ALA A 140 20.01 -11.15 14.22
CA ALA A 140 20.76 -9.94 14.57
C ALA A 140 19.97 -8.94 15.46
N ARG A 141 18.71 -9.25 15.82
CA ARG A 141 17.83 -8.41 16.66
C ARG A 141 17.79 -8.89 18.09
#